data_AF-A0A183FIF6-F1
#
_entry.id   AF-A0A183FIF6-F1
#
_cell.length_a   1.000
_cell.length_b   1.000
_cell.length_c   1.000
_cell.angle_alpha   90.00
_cell.angle_beta   90.00
_cell.angle_gamma   90.00
#
_symmetry.space_group_name_H-M   'P 1'
#
loop_
_entity.id
_entity.type
_entity.pdbx_description
1 polymer ?
#
loop_
_entity_poly.entity_id
_entity_poly.type
_entity_poly.pdbx_seq_one_letter_code
_entity_poly.pdbx_strand_id
1 'polypeptide(L)'
;MDAADDVMLACDDKDDLERQVQAWCDRLARFVLKLNVKKTEYLTTDVNESGSIKINGTGTELARTSVFKYMGSAIASDSGLMVEVNSRVSAAWSKWRSLTGVLCDRKIPEHLKSKIYIAVV
;
A
#
# COMPACT_ATOMS: atom_id res chain seq x y z
N MET A 1 -3.90 21.52 1.59
CA MET A 1 -3.34 20.65 0.54
C MET A 1 -2.45 19.66 1.27
N ASP A 2 -2.97 18.46 1.54
CA ASP A 2 -2.15 17.38 2.11
C ASP A 2 -1.27 16.83 0.98
N ALA A 3 0.05 17.01 1.09
CA ALA A 3 1.00 16.44 0.16
C ALA A 3 1.22 14.97 0.53
N ALA A 4 1.07 14.05 -0.43
CA ALA A 4 1.45 12.67 -0.24
C ALA A 4 2.99 12.55 -0.22
N ASP A 5 3.53 11.79 0.74
CA ASP A 5 4.95 11.52 0.91
C ASP A 5 5.36 10.11 0.42
N ASP A 6 4.40 9.31 -0.02
CA ASP A 6 4.60 7.92 -0.44
C ASP A 6 4.69 7.78 -1.96
N VAL A 7 5.69 7.03 -2.45
CA VAL A 7 5.96 6.79 -3.88
C VAL A 7 6.35 5.33 -4.08
N MET A 8 5.75 4.68 -5.08
CA MET A 8 6.08 3.32 -5.50
C MET A 8 6.89 3.34 -6.81
N LEU A 9 7.94 2.52 -6.87
CA LEU A 9 8.71 2.22 -8.08
C LEU A 9 8.46 0.77 -8.50
N ALA A 10 8.36 0.52 -9.79
CA ALA A 10 8.21 -0.81 -10.36
C ALA A 10 9.18 -0.96 -11.52
N CYS A 11 9.95 -2.04 -11.51
CA CYS A 11 10.94 -2.39 -12.52
C CYS A 11 10.89 -3.90 -12.74
N ASP A 12 11.20 -4.34 -13.95
CA ASP A 12 11.28 -5.77 -14.27
C ASP A 12 12.61 -6.39 -13.81
N ASP A 13 13.65 -5.57 -13.67
CA ASP A 13 15.01 -5.98 -13.34
C ASP A 13 15.50 -5.36 -12.04
N LYS A 14 16.19 -6.17 -11.22
CA LYS A 14 16.76 -5.75 -9.93
C LYS A 14 17.70 -4.57 -10.06
N ASP A 15 18.61 -4.66 -11.03
CA ASP A 15 19.66 -3.66 -11.24
C ASP A 15 19.05 -2.31 -11.69
N ASP A 16 17.94 -2.36 -12.43
CA ASP A 16 17.19 -1.16 -12.78
C ASP A 16 16.50 -0.56 -11.56
N LEU A 17 15.90 -1.38 -10.69
CA LEU A 17 15.30 -0.92 -9.44
C LEU A 17 16.33 -0.24 -8.54
N GLU A 18 17.51 -0.84 -8.34
CA GLU A 18 18.61 -0.24 -7.57
C GLU A 18 19.04 1.10 -8.16
N ARG A 19 19.18 1.20 -9.49
CA ARG A 19 19.51 2.45 -10.18
C ARG A 19 18.43 3.51 -10.01
N GLN A 20 17.15 3.14 -10.12
CA GLN A 20 16.03 4.07 -9.94
C GLN A 20 15.96 4.58 -8.50
N VAL A 21 16.07 3.69 -7.50
CA VAL A 21 16.11 4.08 -6.08
C VAL A 21 17.26 5.06 -5.82
N GLN A 22 18.44 4.84 -6.42
CA GLN A 22 19.55 5.76 -6.31
C GLN A 22 19.24 7.14 -6.92
N ALA A 23 18.71 7.17 -8.15
CA ALA A 23 18.33 8.42 -8.81
C ALA A 23 17.28 9.20 -7.99
N TRP A 24 16.37 8.50 -7.33
CA TRP A 24 15.40 9.10 -6.41
C TRP A 24 16.06 9.67 -5.15
N CYS A 25 17.00 8.94 -4.52
CA CYS A 25 17.78 9.45 -3.40
C CYS A 25 18.51 10.75 -3.76
N ASP A 26 19.20 10.79 -4.90
CA ASP A 26 19.94 11.97 -5.36
C ASP A 26 18.99 13.15 -5.65
N ARG A 27 17.82 12.86 -6.23
CA ARG A 27 16.78 13.86 -6.48
C ARG A 27 16.20 14.42 -5.18
N LEU A 28 15.92 13.58 -4.19
CA LEU A 28 15.41 14.01 -2.88
C LEU A 28 16.45 14.88 -2.15
N ALA A 29 17.73 14.52 -2.22
CA ALA A 29 18.81 15.27 -1.59
C ALA A 29 18.89 16.72 -2.08
N ARG A 30 18.60 16.98 -3.37
CA ARG A 30 18.52 18.35 -3.93
C ARG A 30 17.44 19.21 -3.27
N PHE A 31 16.41 18.59 -2.70
CA PHE A 31 15.32 19.27 -1.98
C PHE A 31 15.50 19.17 -0.46
N VAL A 32 16.67 18.72 0.02
CA VAL A 32 16.96 18.49 1.46
C VAL A 32 16.01 17.44 2.07
N LEU A 33 15.46 16.55 1.23
CA LEU A 33 14.66 15.41 1.64
C LEU A 33 15.52 14.16 1.67
N LYS A 34 15.13 13.18 2.49
CA LYS A 34 15.83 11.91 2.64
C LYS A 34 14.84 10.76 2.63
N LEU A 35 15.18 9.72 1.87
CA LEU A 35 14.43 8.46 1.88
C LEU A 35 14.48 7.82 3.28
N ASN A 36 13.31 7.42 3.79
CA ASN A 36 13.23 6.70 5.05
C ASN A 36 13.42 5.20 4.82
N VAL A 37 14.69 4.77 4.83
CA VAL A 37 15.08 3.36 4.60
C VAL A 37 14.37 2.38 5.54
N LYS A 38 14.06 2.78 6.78
CA LYS A 38 13.35 1.90 7.74
C LYS A 38 11.89 1.65 7.38
N LYS A 39 11.26 2.57 6.65
CA LYS A 39 9.87 2.45 6.18
C LYS A 39 9.79 1.97 4.73
N THR A 40 10.90 2.01 4.00
CA THR A 40 10.94 1.60 2.60
C THR A 40 11.10 0.09 2.56
N GLU A 41 10.20 -0.55 1.82
CA GLU A 41 10.19 -1.99 1.61
C GLU A 41 10.25 -2.27 0.11
N TYR A 42 10.63 -3.49 -0.27
CA TYR A 42 10.51 -3.95 -1.65
C TYR A 42 9.84 -5.31 -1.69
N LEU A 43 9.25 -5.60 -2.85
CA LEU A 43 8.61 -6.88 -3.15
C LEU A 43 9.09 -7.34 -4.52
N THR A 44 9.33 -8.64 -4.64
CA THR A 44 9.57 -9.30 -5.94
C THR A 44 8.56 -10.43 -6.09
N THR A 45 8.18 -10.69 -7.34
CA THR A 45 7.40 -11.88 -7.71
C THR A 45 8.27 -13.03 -8.19
N ASP A 46 9.57 -12.79 -8.43
CA ASP A 46 10.49 -13.84 -8.83
C ASP A 46 10.94 -14.65 -7.60
N VAL A 47 10.55 -15.92 -7.59
CA VAL A 47 10.86 -16.88 -6.53
C VAL A 47 12.35 -17.23 -6.49
N ASN A 48 13.06 -17.06 -7.61
CA ASN A 48 14.46 -17.40 -7.75
C ASN A 48 15.39 -16.22 -7.44
N GLU A 49 14.85 -15.02 -7.30
CA GLU A 49 15.61 -13.82 -7.01
C GLU A 49 16.01 -13.81 -5.52
N SER A 50 17.27 -14.12 -5.25
CA SER A 50 17.83 -14.29 -3.90
C SER A 50 18.62 -13.07 -3.39
N GLY A 51 18.44 -11.90 -4.01
CA GLY A 51 19.16 -10.67 -3.68
C GLY A 51 18.41 -9.70 -2.76
N SER A 52 19.17 -8.92 -1.98
CA SER A 52 18.73 -7.71 -1.29
C SER A 52 18.88 -6.49 -2.21
N ILE A 53 17.96 -5.51 -2.11
CA ILE A 53 18.09 -4.22 -2.79
C ILE A 53 18.96 -3.32 -1.93
N LYS A 54 20.10 -2.87 -2.49
CA LYS A 54 21.07 -2.02 -1.79
C LYS A 54 20.90 -0.55 -2.15
N ILE A 55 20.91 0.32 -1.15
CA ILE A 55 20.80 1.77 -1.34
C ILE A 55 22.14 2.45 -1.08
N ASN A 56 22.49 3.43 -1.91
CA ASN A 56 23.64 4.34 -1.75
C ASN A 56 25.03 3.68 -1.75
N GLY A 57 25.17 2.41 -2.16
CA GLY A 57 26.44 1.68 -2.04
C GLY A 57 26.95 1.53 -0.60
N THR A 58 26.19 1.99 0.41
CA THR A 58 26.55 1.96 1.84
C THR A 58 26.27 0.61 2.48
N GLY A 59 25.88 -0.40 1.68
CA GLY A 59 25.52 -1.73 2.16
C GLY A 59 24.22 -1.78 2.97
N THR A 60 23.43 -0.70 2.98
CA THR A 60 22.13 -0.70 3.65
C THR A 60 21.09 -1.35 2.75
N GLU A 61 20.45 -2.40 3.27
CA GLU A 61 19.52 -3.23 2.52
C GLU A 61 18.07 -2.86 2.85
N LEU A 62 17.22 -2.82 1.81
CA LEU A 62 15.78 -2.69 2.00
C LEU A 62 15.19 -3.98 2.56
N ALA A 63 14.15 -3.83 3.38
CA ALA A 63 13.40 -4.99 3.86
C ALA A 63 12.55 -5.58 2.73
N ARG A 64 12.67 -6.89 2.50
CA ARG A 64 11.78 -7.63 1.60
C ARG A 64 10.46 -7.91 2.32
N THR A 65 9.34 -7.66 1.65
CA THR A 65 8.00 -8.03 2.13
C THR A 65 7.32 -9.01 1.18
N SER A 66 6.44 -9.86 1.71
CA SER A 66 5.56 -10.74 0.92
C SER A 66 4.25 -10.06 0.53
N VAL A 67 3.89 -8.96 1.20
CA VAL A 67 2.70 -8.16 0.89
C VAL A 67 3.10 -6.69 0.91
N PHE A 68 3.08 -6.07 -0.26
CA PHE A 68 3.37 -4.65 -0.42
C PHE A 68 2.05 -3.86 -0.42
N LYS A 69 1.95 -2.81 0.39
CA LYS A 69 0.76 -1.96 0.47
C LYS A 69 1.07 -0.57 -0.04
N TYR A 70 0.26 -0.09 -0.97
CA TYR A 70 0.37 1.26 -1.52
C TYR A 70 -1.01 1.87 -1.73
N MET A 71 -1.23 3.06 -1.17
CA MET A 71 -2.50 3.81 -1.27
C MET A 71 -3.77 2.97 -0.99
N GLY A 72 -3.69 2.06 -0.02
CA GLY A 72 -4.81 1.20 0.37
C GLY A 72 -5.01 -0.05 -0.50
N SER A 73 -4.21 -0.25 -1.55
CA SER A 73 -4.14 -1.50 -2.31
C SER A 73 -2.98 -2.36 -1.83
N ALA A 74 -3.14 -3.67 -1.85
CA ALA A 74 -2.14 -4.65 -1.48
C ALA A 74 -1.75 -5.52 -2.68
N ILE A 75 -0.45 -5.78 -2.84
CA ILE A 75 0.13 -6.67 -3.85
C ILE A 75 0.86 -7.78 -3.10
N ALA A 76 0.59 -9.03 -3.46
CA ALA A 76 1.25 -10.18 -2.87
C ALA A 76 2.38 -10.70 -3.77
N SER A 77 3.43 -11.24 -3.16
CA SER A 77 4.62 -11.75 -3.88
C SER A 77 4.31 -12.99 -4.72
N ASP A 78 3.27 -13.74 -4.36
CA ASP A 78 2.77 -14.88 -5.13
C ASP A 78 1.90 -14.47 -6.33
N SER A 79 1.86 -13.16 -6.66
CA SER A 79 0.96 -12.56 -7.65
C SER A 79 -0.54 -12.78 -7.37
N GLY A 80 -0.89 -13.23 -6.17
CA GLY A 80 -2.25 -13.55 -5.77
C GLY A 80 -3.07 -12.30 -5.48
N LEU A 81 -4.30 -12.27 -6.01
CA LEU A 81 -5.27 -11.19 -5.75
C LEU A 81 -6.01 -11.37 -4.41
N MET A 82 -5.91 -12.54 -3.79
CA MET A 82 -6.70 -12.89 -2.61
C MET A 82 -6.44 -11.98 -1.42
N VAL A 83 -5.21 -11.47 -1.27
CA VAL A 83 -4.85 -10.53 -0.18
C VAL A 83 -5.63 -9.22 -0.32
N GLU A 84 -5.66 -8.65 -1.52
CA GLU A 84 -6.39 -7.41 -1.81
C GLU A 84 -7.91 -7.61 -1.70
N VAL A 85 -8.42 -8.69 -2.31
CA VAL A 85 -9.86 -9.01 -2.26
C VAL A 85 -10.32 -9.17 -0.82
N ASN A 86 -9.60 -9.94 0.00
CA ASN A 86 -9.95 -10.13 1.41
C ASN A 86 -9.83 -8.84 2.21
N SER A 87 -8.86 -7.98 1.90
CA SER A 87 -8.74 -6.67 2.55
C SER A 87 -9.95 -5.79 2.27
N ARG A 88 -10.40 -5.69 1.00
CA ARG A 88 -11.58 -4.91 0.61
C ARG A 88 -12.87 -5.46 1.21
N VAL A 89 -13.06 -6.78 1.15
CA VAL A 89 -14.22 -7.46 1.75
C VAL A 89 -14.26 -7.21 3.26
N SER A 90 -13.12 -7.32 3.94
CA SER A 90 -13.02 -7.08 5.38
C SER A 90 -13.30 -5.62 5.75
N ALA A 91 -12.82 -4.66 4.94
CA ALA A 91 -13.10 -3.24 5.13
C ALA A 91 -14.59 -2.93 4.95
N ALA A 92 -15.19 -3.43 3.87
CA ALA A 92 -16.63 -3.30 3.60
C ALA A 92 -17.47 -3.94 4.73
N TRP A 93 -17.10 -5.14 5.18
CA TRP A 93 -17.79 -5.83 6.27
C TRP A 93 -17.68 -5.09 7.61
N SER A 94 -16.50 -4.51 7.89
CA SER A 94 -16.29 -3.71 9.09
C SER A 94 -17.12 -2.43 9.06
N LYS A 95 -17.20 -1.76 7.90
CA LYS A 95 -18.06 -0.60 7.70
C LYS A 95 -19.53 -0.95 7.85
N TRP A 96 -19.99 -2.07 7.28
CA TRP A 96 -21.35 -2.57 7.44
C TRP A 96 -21.71 -2.81 8.92
N ARG A 97 -20.85 -3.51 9.67
CA ARG A 97 -21.07 -3.75 11.11
C ARG A 97 -21.17 -2.46 11.91
N SER A 98 -20.40 -1.43 11.56
CA SER A 98 -20.47 -0.11 12.21
C SER A 98 -21.82 0.59 12.02
N LEU A 99 -22.52 0.30 10.92
CA LEU A 99 -23.79 0.94 10.54
C LEU A 99 -25.01 0.09 10.87
N THR A 100 -24.82 -1.21 11.15
CA THR A 100 -25.92 -2.15 11.38
C THR A 100 -26.83 -1.67 12.52
N GLY A 101 -26.29 -1.08 13.59
CA GLY A 101 -27.11 -0.51 14.67
C GLY A 101 -28.10 0.56 14.19
N VAL A 102 -27.64 1.46 13.32
CA VAL A 102 -28.47 2.53 12.73
C VAL A 102 -29.44 1.97 11.69
N LEU A 103 -28.97 1.07 10.83
CA LEU A 103 -29.77 0.47 9.76
C LEU A 103 -30.86 -0.47 10.31
N CYS A 104 -30.61 -1.16 11.42
CA CYS A 104 -31.56 -2.07 12.05
C CYS A 104 -32.47 -1.41 13.10
N ASP A 105 -32.21 -0.15 13.50
CA ASP A 105 -33.04 0.53 14.50
C ASP A 105 -34.43 0.86 13.93
N ARG A 106 -35.48 0.29 14.52
CA ARG A 106 -36.88 0.52 14.10
C ARG A 106 -37.34 1.96 14.34
N LYS A 107 -36.65 2.72 15.20
CA LYS A 107 -36.95 4.14 15.48
C LYS A 107 -36.46 5.09 14.40
N ILE A 108 -35.56 4.64 13.52
CA ILE A 108 -35.00 5.46 12.46
C ILE A 108 -35.84 5.27 11.18
N PRO A 109 -36.36 6.36 10.57
CA PRO A 109 -37.12 6.30 9.32
C PRO A 109 -36.33 5.66 8.18
N GLU A 110 -37.01 4.84 7.36
CA GLU A 110 -36.39 4.11 6.24
C GLU A 110 -35.71 5.01 5.21
N HIS A 111 -36.29 6.19 4.90
CA HIS A 111 -35.71 7.11 3.94
C HIS A 111 -34.34 7.67 4.38
N LEU A 112 -34.08 7.77 5.69
CA LEU A 112 -32.76 8.16 6.22
C LEU A 112 -31.77 7.02 6.13
N LYS A 113 -32.20 5.79 6.43
CA LYS A 113 -31.38 4.59 6.26
C LYS A 113 -30.95 4.39 4.81
N SER A 114 -31.86 4.63 3.85
CA SER A 114 -31.56 4.57 2.42
C SER A 114 -30.50 5.59 2.00
N LYS A 115 -30.60 6.84 2.48
CA LYS A 115 -29.56 7.86 2.24
C LYS A 115 -28.19 7.48 2.82
N ILE A 116 -28.17 6.90 4.02
CA ILE A 116 -26.94 6.43 4.67
C ILE A 116 -26.31 5.27 3.89
N TYR A 117 -27.14 4.32 3.43
CA TYR A 117 -26.67 3.19 2.63
C TYR A 117 -26.04 3.65 1.32
N ILE A 118 -26.71 4.54 0.56
CA ILE A 118 -26.21 5.09 -0.71
C ILE A 118 -24.91 5.91 -0.50
N ALA A 119 -24.75 6.58 0.64
CA ALA A 119 -23.54 7.36 0.92
C ALA A 119 -22.31 6.49 1.29
N VAL A 120 -22.52 5.21 1.61
CA VAL A 120 -21.48 4.31 2.13
C VAL A 120 -21.05 3.27 1.11
N VAL A 121 -21.97 2.85 0.24
CA VAL A 121 -21.71 1.97 -0.91
C VAL A 121 -21.17 2.78 -2.07
#